data_AF-A0AAE2VUV9-F1
#
_entry.id   AF-A0AAE2VUV9-F1
#
_cell.length_a   1.000
_cell.length_b   1.000
_cell.length_c   1.000
_cell.angle_alpha   90.00
_cell.angle_beta   90.00
_cell.angle_gamma   90.00
#
_symmetry.space_group_name_H-M   'P 1'
#
loop_
_entity.id
_entity.type
_entity.pdbx_description
1 polymer ?
#
loop_
_entity_poly.entity_id
_entity_poly.type
_entity_poly.pdbx_seq_one_letter_code
_entity_poly.pdbx_strand_id
1 'polypeptide(L)'
;MSDMLDVIIDAVTPQSAKDVQNIYKVGKAIDKVGSKPTMDSVSDLQSVLKKGWIEKAEKKVKADVKRMNMALKNKSEWPEEKIDTFEKKVFVAYKAESKKGLEPVDCKKTIAAIRPLLKEIDRHRKALKDIEQLCKKSIEICAKWEKDYAMRKEYAAELAKNFKFLTKVAVLSAAQAEMLTYYLHCMELTKQFSEAESCAKKLGKRAVEDMKEARSRQDMAKDQYDYSRGSAYWEDLPSRI
;
A
#
# COMPACT_ATOMS: atom_id res chain seq x y z
N MET A 1 13.94 -3.45 -1.64
CA MET A 1 12.71 -4.13 -1.16
C MET A 1 12.20 -3.60 0.19
N SER A 2 12.84 -2.59 0.83
CA SER A 2 12.43 -2.03 2.13
C SER A 2 11.37 -0.92 2.00
N ASP A 3 11.53 -0.02 1.04
CA ASP A 3 10.85 1.29 1.09
C ASP A 3 9.32 1.23 0.90
N MET A 4 8.81 0.26 0.13
CA MET A 4 7.37 0.12 -0.11
C MET A 4 6.64 -0.47 1.12
N LEU A 5 7.34 -1.35 1.86
CA LEU A 5 6.86 -1.94 3.11
C LEU A 5 6.85 -0.92 4.24
N ASP A 6 7.86 -0.07 4.31
CA ASP A 6 7.95 1.01 5.31
C ASP A 6 6.85 2.07 5.10
N VAL A 7 6.44 2.34 3.85
CA VAL A 7 5.29 3.21 3.51
C VAL A 7 3.94 2.59 3.90
N ILE A 8 3.85 1.25 3.95
CA ILE A 8 2.62 0.50 4.30
C ILE A 8 2.54 0.22 5.81
N ILE A 9 3.67 0.08 6.51
CA ILE A 9 3.73 -0.29 7.94
C ILE A 9 3.40 0.87 8.90
N ASP A 10 3.42 2.14 8.46
CA ASP A 10 2.98 3.31 9.25
C ASP A 10 1.44 3.35 9.54
N ALA A 11 0.69 2.36 9.05
CA ALA A 11 -0.75 2.42 8.84
C ALA A 11 -1.69 2.11 10.00
N VAL A 12 -1.20 1.71 11.17
CA VAL A 12 -2.01 1.68 12.39
C VAL A 12 -1.22 2.33 13.50
N THR A 13 -0.90 3.60 13.35
CA THR A 13 -0.42 4.33 14.51
C THR A 13 -1.62 4.61 15.41
N PRO A 14 -1.53 4.35 16.73
CA PRO A 14 -2.48 4.79 17.75
C PRO A 14 -2.91 6.27 17.62
N GLN A 15 -2.12 7.07 16.90
CA GLN A 15 -2.41 8.43 16.52
C GLN A 15 -3.68 8.59 15.68
N SER A 16 -3.96 7.67 14.76
CA SER A 16 -5.16 7.74 13.92
C SER A 16 -6.45 7.64 14.74
N ALA A 17 -6.48 6.75 15.73
CA ALA A 17 -7.58 6.65 16.68
C ALA A 17 -7.69 7.90 17.58
N LYS A 18 -6.55 8.48 18.00
CA LYS A 18 -6.51 9.75 18.75
C LYS A 18 -7.08 10.91 17.93
N ASP A 19 -6.75 10.98 16.65
CA ASP A 19 -7.25 12.02 15.75
C ASP A 19 -8.78 11.94 15.60
N VAL A 20 -9.33 10.73 15.41
CA VAL A 20 -10.78 10.49 15.39
C VAL A 20 -11.45 10.83 16.73
N GLN A 21 -10.84 10.47 17.86
CA GLN A 21 -11.35 10.84 19.19
C GLN A 21 -11.34 12.36 19.41
N ASN A 22 -10.34 13.08 18.90
CA ASN A 22 -10.26 14.53 19.01
C ASN A 22 -11.35 15.20 18.16
N ILE A 23 -11.54 14.74 16.92
CA ILE A 23 -12.65 15.18 16.05
C ILE A 23 -14.00 14.99 16.77
N TYR A 24 -14.20 13.84 17.40
CA TYR A 24 -15.42 13.54 18.16
C TYR A 24 -15.61 14.43 19.40
N LYS A 25 -14.53 14.71 20.17
CA LYS A 25 -14.57 15.62 21.32
C LYS A 25 -14.96 17.04 20.92
N VAL A 26 -14.48 17.49 19.76
CA VAL A 26 -14.81 18.82 19.23
C VAL A 26 -16.28 18.88 18.81
N GLY A 27 -16.80 17.83 18.15
CA GLY A 27 -18.24 17.73 17.85
C GLY A 27 -19.10 17.85 19.10
N LYS A 28 -18.77 17.12 20.18
CA LYS A 28 -19.48 17.23 21.47
C LYS A 28 -19.42 18.62 22.10
N ALA A 29 -18.29 19.32 21.97
CA ALA A 29 -18.15 20.67 22.50
C ALA A 29 -19.03 21.66 21.72
N ILE A 30 -19.12 21.49 20.40
CA ILE A 30 -19.99 22.29 19.52
C ILE A 30 -21.47 22.10 19.86
N ASP A 31 -21.93 20.86 20.10
CA ASP A 31 -23.34 20.58 20.43
C ASP A 31 -23.80 21.34 21.69
N LYS A 32 -22.89 21.53 22.65
CA LYS A 32 -23.16 22.33 23.86
C LYS A 32 -23.32 23.82 23.54
N VAL A 33 -22.55 24.35 22.59
CA VAL A 33 -22.68 25.74 22.15
C VAL A 33 -23.99 25.96 21.39
N GLY A 34 -24.35 25.06 20.48
CA GLY A 34 -25.59 25.15 19.70
C GLY A 34 -26.87 25.05 20.52
N SER A 35 -26.83 24.33 21.66
CA SER A 35 -27.98 24.16 22.55
C SER A 35 -28.16 25.28 23.57
N LYS A 36 -27.08 25.89 24.07
CA LYS A 36 -27.10 27.10 24.93
C LYS A 36 -25.86 27.97 24.65
N PRO A 37 -25.92 28.92 23.72
CA PRO A 37 -24.79 29.79 23.42
C PRO A 37 -24.52 30.72 24.61
N THR A 38 -23.36 30.55 25.26
CA THR A 38 -22.87 31.41 26.35
C THR A 38 -21.38 31.67 26.15
N MET A 39 -20.83 32.71 26.78
CA MET A 39 -19.39 32.95 26.75
C MET A 39 -18.58 31.75 27.28
N ASP A 40 -19.11 31.05 28.29
CA ASP A 40 -18.48 29.85 28.86
C ASP A 40 -18.49 28.68 27.86
N SER A 41 -19.59 28.44 27.14
CA SER A 41 -19.64 27.35 26.16
C SER A 41 -18.75 27.63 24.95
N VAL A 42 -18.60 28.89 24.54
CA VAL A 42 -17.65 29.31 23.50
C VAL A 42 -16.20 29.16 23.98
N SER A 43 -15.91 29.51 25.24
CA SER A 43 -14.59 29.33 25.86
C SER A 43 -14.19 27.86 25.97
N ASP A 44 -15.13 26.97 26.34
CA ASP A 44 -14.93 25.52 26.37
C ASP A 44 -14.58 24.98 24.99
N LEU A 45 -15.31 25.40 23.95
CA LEU A 45 -15.03 25.05 22.56
C LEU A 45 -13.63 25.54 22.13
N GLN A 46 -13.29 26.78 22.44
CA GLN A 46 -11.97 27.36 22.17
C GLN A 46 -10.85 26.63 22.93
N SER A 47 -11.09 26.09 24.13
CA SER A 47 -10.09 25.31 24.88
C SER A 47 -9.71 24.00 24.17
N VAL A 48 -10.67 23.36 23.50
CA VAL A 48 -10.46 22.14 22.71
C VAL A 48 -9.78 22.49 21.38
N LEU A 49 -10.08 23.66 20.80
CA LEU A 49 -9.56 24.12 19.51
C LEU A 49 -8.17 24.77 19.58
N LYS A 50 -7.82 25.44 20.70
CA LYS A 50 -6.50 26.06 20.97
C LYS A 50 -5.31 25.12 20.80
N LYS A 51 -5.55 23.79 20.76
CA LYS A 51 -4.50 22.79 20.54
C LYS A 51 -4.03 22.65 19.09
N GLY A 52 -4.57 23.42 18.14
CA GLY A 52 -4.10 23.50 16.74
C GLY A 52 -4.14 22.16 16.01
N TRP A 53 -5.05 21.27 16.43
CA TRP A 53 -5.05 19.87 15.97
C TRP A 53 -5.61 19.73 14.55
N ILE A 54 -6.53 20.60 14.12
CA ILE A 54 -7.13 20.62 12.77
C ILE A 54 -6.03 20.87 11.73
N GLU A 55 -5.19 21.89 11.93
CA GLU A 55 -4.06 22.22 11.07
C GLU A 55 -3.01 21.09 11.02
N LYS A 56 -2.75 20.45 12.17
CA LYS A 56 -1.82 19.30 12.25
C LYS A 56 -2.37 18.10 11.48
N ALA A 57 -3.67 17.84 11.59
CA ALA A 57 -4.34 16.78 10.84
C ALA A 57 -4.26 17.07 9.33
N GLU A 58 -4.47 18.32 8.92
CA GLU A 58 -4.39 18.77 7.53
C GLU A 58 -2.98 18.55 6.94
N LYS A 59 -1.94 19.00 7.65
CA LYS A 59 -0.55 18.80 7.22
C LYS A 59 -0.18 17.32 7.12
N LYS A 60 -0.67 16.51 8.06
CA LYS A 60 -0.39 15.08 8.10
C LYS A 60 -1.06 14.35 6.92
N VAL A 61 -2.36 14.55 6.69
CA VAL A 61 -3.05 13.86 5.59
C VAL A 61 -2.47 14.25 4.22
N LYS A 62 -2.07 15.52 4.03
CA LYS A 62 -1.32 15.95 2.83
C LYS A 62 -0.02 15.17 2.64
N ALA A 63 0.75 14.96 3.71
CA ALA A 63 1.98 14.18 3.66
C ALA A 63 1.71 12.71 3.33
N ASP A 64 0.67 12.12 3.93
CA ASP A 64 0.26 10.73 3.70
C ASP A 64 -0.17 10.53 2.23
N VAL A 65 -1.00 11.44 1.69
CA VAL A 65 -1.40 11.45 0.27
C VAL A 65 -0.18 11.50 -0.65
N LYS A 66 0.82 12.35 -0.35
CA LYS A 66 2.05 12.44 -1.14
C LYS A 66 2.81 11.10 -1.14
N ARG A 67 2.94 10.45 0.03
CA ARG A 67 3.60 9.14 0.15
C ARG A 67 2.85 8.05 -0.64
N MET A 68 1.52 8.01 -0.52
CA MET A 68 0.69 7.06 -1.26
C MET A 68 0.83 7.24 -2.78
N ASN A 69 0.84 8.47 -3.26
CA ASN A 69 1.04 8.78 -4.67
C ASN A 69 2.43 8.39 -5.19
N MET A 70 3.47 8.46 -4.36
CA MET A 70 4.81 7.96 -4.73
C MET A 70 4.82 6.44 -4.83
N ALA A 71 4.19 5.74 -3.88
CA ALA A 71 4.08 4.28 -3.93
C ALA A 71 3.33 3.79 -5.18
N LEU A 72 2.30 4.52 -5.62
CA LEU A 72 1.59 4.22 -6.87
C LEU A 72 2.45 4.32 -8.13
N LYS A 73 3.54 5.10 -8.12
CA LYS A 73 4.44 5.26 -9.28
C LYS A 73 5.52 4.19 -9.37
N ASN A 74 5.96 3.64 -8.25
CA ASN A 74 7.04 2.66 -8.23
C ASN A 74 6.52 1.29 -8.69
N LYS A 75 6.91 0.81 -9.87
CA LYS A 75 6.63 -0.56 -10.33
C LYS A 75 7.62 -1.55 -9.71
N SER A 76 7.18 -2.76 -9.35
CA SER A 76 8.12 -3.85 -9.07
C SER A 76 8.48 -4.53 -10.39
N GLU A 77 9.72 -4.38 -10.84
CA GLU A 77 10.20 -5.05 -12.05
C GLU A 77 10.78 -6.44 -11.74
N TRP A 78 10.68 -7.32 -12.72
CA TRP A 78 11.09 -8.73 -12.69
C TRP A 78 12.54 -8.90 -13.19
N PRO A 79 13.39 -9.72 -12.54
CA PRO A 79 14.74 -9.97 -13.01
C PRO A 79 14.80 -11.16 -14.00
N GLU A 80 14.22 -10.98 -15.19
CA GLU A 80 14.12 -12.01 -16.26
C GLU A 80 15.50 -12.54 -16.71
N GLU A 81 16.54 -11.70 -16.70
CA GLU A 81 17.85 -11.95 -17.31
C GLU A 81 18.67 -13.12 -16.73
N LYS A 82 18.33 -13.60 -15.52
CA LYS A 82 19.13 -14.64 -14.84
C LYS A 82 18.80 -16.06 -15.27
N ILE A 83 17.53 -16.37 -15.56
CA ILE A 83 17.11 -17.75 -15.90
C ILE A 83 17.67 -18.16 -17.27
N ASP A 84 17.56 -17.30 -18.29
CA ASP A 84 18.11 -17.52 -19.63
C ASP A 84 19.62 -17.80 -19.62
N THR A 85 20.34 -17.14 -18.72
CA THR A 85 21.78 -17.34 -18.56
C THR A 85 22.11 -18.74 -18.04
N PHE A 86 21.29 -19.29 -17.16
CA PHE A 86 21.46 -20.66 -16.65
C PHE A 86 21.06 -21.70 -17.70
N GLU A 87 19.98 -21.49 -18.45
CA GLU A 87 19.58 -22.39 -19.54
C GLU A 87 20.66 -22.54 -20.61
N LYS A 88 21.28 -21.43 -21.03
CA LYS A 88 22.42 -21.44 -21.97
C LYS A 88 23.57 -22.33 -21.47
N LYS A 89 23.86 -22.32 -20.16
CA LYS A 89 24.90 -23.17 -19.57
C LYS A 89 24.54 -24.65 -19.61
N VAL A 90 23.25 -24.98 -19.44
CA VAL A 90 22.75 -26.36 -19.58
C VAL A 90 22.91 -26.84 -21.02
N PHE A 91 22.49 -26.03 -22.01
CA PHE A 91 22.59 -26.41 -23.42
C PHE A 91 24.04 -26.64 -23.88
N VAL A 92 24.97 -25.76 -23.47
CA VAL A 92 26.40 -25.91 -23.78
C VAL A 92 26.98 -27.19 -23.17
N ALA A 93 26.61 -27.51 -21.92
CA ALA A 93 27.05 -28.73 -21.27
C ALA A 93 26.52 -29.99 -21.99
N TYR A 94 25.23 -30.00 -22.33
CA TYR A 94 24.59 -31.13 -23.00
C TYR A 94 25.14 -31.36 -24.40
N LYS A 95 25.32 -30.31 -25.22
CA LYS A 95 25.95 -30.39 -26.55
C LYS A 95 27.36 -31.00 -26.50
N ALA A 96 28.11 -30.76 -25.43
CA ALA A 96 29.47 -31.29 -25.28
C ALA A 96 29.49 -32.77 -24.83
N GLU A 97 28.47 -33.21 -24.09
CA GLU A 97 28.35 -34.59 -23.60
C GLU A 97 27.67 -35.51 -24.61
N SER A 98 26.66 -35.04 -25.33
CA SER A 98 25.99 -35.80 -26.39
C SER A 98 26.92 -36.13 -27.57
N LYS A 99 27.84 -35.22 -27.91
CA LYS A 99 28.92 -35.47 -28.90
C LYS A 99 29.84 -36.64 -28.53
N LYS A 100 29.83 -37.08 -27.27
CA LYS A 100 30.59 -38.25 -26.80
C LYS A 100 29.77 -39.54 -26.82
N GLY A 101 28.54 -39.51 -27.34
CA GLY A 101 27.63 -40.65 -27.36
C GLY A 101 27.10 -41.04 -25.99
N LEU A 102 27.11 -40.12 -25.02
CA LEU A 102 26.57 -40.38 -23.68
C LEU A 102 25.04 -40.32 -23.71
N GLU A 103 24.41 -41.31 -23.08
CA GLU A 103 22.99 -41.28 -22.79
C GLU A 103 22.66 -40.14 -21.80
N PRO A 104 21.46 -39.55 -21.84
CA PRO A 104 21.07 -38.42 -20.98
C PRO A 104 21.34 -38.62 -19.48
N VAL A 105 21.15 -39.85 -18.99
CA VAL A 105 21.40 -40.22 -17.58
C VAL A 105 22.88 -40.17 -17.18
N ASP A 106 23.80 -40.25 -18.15
CA ASP A 106 25.25 -40.25 -17.94
C ASP A 106 25.89 -38.88 -18.16
N CYS A 107 25.10 -37.88 -18.58
CA CYS A 107 25.51 -36.48 -18.79
C CYS A 107 25.75 -35.72 -17.46
N LYS A 108 26.78 -36.13 -16.71
CA LYS A 108 27.09 -35.62 -15.36
C LYS A 108 27.32 -34.10 -15.33
N LYS A 109 27.91 -33.50 -16.36
CA LYS A 109 28.12 -32.04 -16.42
C LYS A 109 26.82 -31.30 -16.70
N THR A 110 25.93 -31.88 -17.51
CA THR A 110 24.58 -31.36 -17.76
C THR A 110 23.74 -31.41 -16.50
N ILE A 111 23.74 -32.54 -15.78
CA ILE A 111 23.08 -32.67 -14.47
C ILE A 111 23.62 -31.63 -13.48
N ALA A 112 24.94 -31.42 -13.47
CA ALA A 112 25.56 -30.40 -12.61
C ALA A 112 25.16 -28.97 -13.01
N ALA A 113 24.93 -28.69 -14.29
CA ALA A 113 24.48 -27.39 -14.79
C ALA A 113 22.98 -27.12 -14.54
N ILE A 114 22.15 -28.16 -14.49
CA ILE A 114 20.70 -28.06 -14.16
C ILE A 114 20.49 -27.68 -12.69
N ARG A 115 21.34 -28.14 -11.77
CA ARG A 115 21.17 -27.84 -10.33
C ARG A 115 21.14 -26.33 -10.00
N PRO A 116 22.07 -25.49 -10.50
CA PRO A 116 21.99 -24.04 -10.36
C PRO A 116 20.71 -23.42 -10.94
N LEU A 117 20.25 -23.90 -12.10
CA LEU A 117 19.00 -23.45 -12.72
C LEU A 117 17.80 -23.71 -11.79
N LEU A 118 17.64 -24.96 -11.32
CA LEU A 118 16.57 -25.34 -10.40
C LEU A 118 16.61 -24.53 -9.09
N LYS A 119 17.81 -24.29 -8.56
CA LYS A 119 18.00 -23.50 -7.34
C LYS A 119 17.58 -22.03 -7.54
N GLU A 120 17.87 -21.44 -8.69
CA GLU A 120 17.49 -20.07 -8.98
C GLU A 120 15.97 -19.95 -9.22
N ILE A 121 15.37 -20.91 -9.92
CA ILE A 121 13.90 -20.99 -10.09
C ILE A 121 13.20 -21.09 -8.73
N ASP A 122 13.66 -21.96 -7.82
CA ASP A 122 13.07 -22.11 -6.49
C ASP A 122 13.24 -20.84 -5.63
N ARG A 123 14.41 -20.20 -5.70
CA ARG A 123 14.65 -18.91 -5.06
C ARG A 123 13.68 -17.84 -5.57
N HIS A 124 13.44 -17.78 -6.87
CA HIS A 124 12.50 -16.84 -7.49
C HIS A 124 11.07 -17.12 -7.03
N ARG A 125 10.64 -18.39 -7.04
CA ARG A 125 9.33 -18.80 -6.54
C ARG A 125 9.13 -18.37 -5.09
N LYS A 126 10.14 -18.54 -4.23
CA LYS A 126 10.09 -18.08 -2.84
C LYS A 126 9.96 -16.55 -2.73
N ALA A 127 10.74 -15.80 -3.51
CA ALA A 127 10.64 -14.34 -3.53
C ALA A 127 9.25 -13.85 -3.97
N LEU A 128 8.65 -14.50 -4.96
CA LEU A 128 7.28 -14.19 -5.40
C LEU A 128 6.23 -14.52 -4.33
N LYS A 129 6.42 -15.61 -3.58
CA LYS A 129 5.56 -15.95 -2.45
C LYS A 129 5.66 -14.91 -1.34
N ASP A 130 6.87 -14.38 -1.10
CA ASP A 130 7.06 -13.27 -0.17
C ASP A 130 6.31 -12.03 -0.69
N ILE A 131 6.45 -11.67 -1.97
CA ILE A 131 5.68 -10.57 -2.60
C ILE A 131 4.16 -10.78 -2.44
N GLU A 132 3.64 -11.98 -2.71
CA GLU A 132 2.22 -12.28 -2.52
C GLU A 132 1.76 -12.01 -1.08
N GLN A 133 2.56 -12.43 -0.09
CA GLN A 133 2.24 -12.21 1.32
C GLN A 133 2.29 -10.72 1.69
N LEU A 134 3.20 -9.96 1.09
CA LEU A 134 3.25 -8.51 1.23
C LEU A 134 2.01 -7.86 0.64
N CYS A 135 1.62 -8.23 -0.58
CA CYS A 135 0.41 -7.71 -1.21
C CYS A 135 -0.86 -7.99 -0.38
N LYS A 136 -0.99 -9.18 0.22
CA LYS A 136 -2.11 -9.49 1.14
C LYS A 136 -2.19 -8.50 2.31
N LYS A 137 -1.06 -8.27 2.98
CA LYS A 137 -0.99 -7.29 4.08
C LYS A 137 -1.34 -5.88 3.59
N SER A 138 -0.83 -5.49 2.42
CA SER A 138 -1.12 -4.19 1.81
C SER A 138 -2.60 -4.00 1.51
N ILE A 139 -3.29 -5.04 1.02
CA ILE A 139 -4.73 -5.02 0.75
C ILE A 139 -5.52 -4.74 2.04
N GLU A 140 -5.22 -5.47 3.11
CA GLU A 140 -5.86 -5.30 4.42
C GLU A 140 -5.65 -3.88 4.98
N ILE A 141 -4.42 -3.39 4.88
CA ILE A 141 -4.04 -2.04 5.32
C ILE A 141 -4.77 -0.96 4.50
N CYS A 142 -4.80 -1.08 3.17
CA CYS A 142 -5.48 -0.13 2.31
C CYS A 142 -6.99 -0.11 2.57
N ALA A 143 -7.61 -1.26 2.83
CA ALA A 143 -9.02 -1.34 3.19
C ALA A 143 -9.31 -0.64 4.53
N LYS A 144 -8.42 -0.78 5.51
CA LYS A 144 -8.52 -0.05 6.77
C LYS A 144 -8.40 1.45 6.58
N TRP A 145 -7.44 1.90 5.77
CA TRP A 145 -7.28 3.31 5.43
C TRP A 145 -8.49 3.89 4.69
N GLU A 146 -9.04 3.18 3.71
CA GLU A 146 -10.27 3.59 3.01
C GLU A 146 -11.39 3.86 4.02
N LYS A 147 -11.62 2.93 4.96
CA LYS A 147 -12.64 3.08 6.00
C LYS A 147 -12.35 4.24 6.97
N ASP A 148 -11.10 4.37 7.41
CA ASP A 148 -10.69 5.41 8.35
C ASP A 148 -10.82 6.81 7.73
N TYR A 149 -10.40 6.99 6.47
CA TYR A 149 -10.53 8.27 5.77
C TYR A 149 -11.98 8.60 5.42
N ALA A 150 -12.79 7.61 5.04
CA ALA A 150 -14.23 7.82 4.84
C ALA A 150 -14.92 8.32 6.11
N MET A 151 -14.64 7.70 7.26
CA MET A 151 -15.18 8.14 8.55
C MET A 151 -14.72 9.56 8.92
N ARG A 152 -13.42 9.87 8.74
CA ARG A 152 -12.91 11.22 9.03
C ARG A 152 -13.47 12.29 8.10
N LYS A 153 -13.70 11.95 6.83
CA LYS A 153 -14.34 12.81 5.84
C LYS A 153 -15.75 13.20 6.30
N GLU A 154 -16.55 12.23 6.76
CA GLU A 154 -17.90 12.47 7.30
C GLU A 154 -17.87 13.39 8.52
N TYR A 155 -17.00 13.09 9.49
CA TYR A 155 -16.90 13.94 10.67
C TYR A 155 -16.38 15.35 10.36
N ALA A 156 -15.39 15.50 9.47
CA ALA A 156 -14.91 16.81 9.04
C ALA A 156 -16.01 17.61 8.33
N ALA A 157 -16.84 16.95 7.51
CA ALA A 157 -17.99 17.58 6.86
C ALA A 157 -19.03 18.05 7.88
N GLU A 158 -19.29 17.25 8.93
CA GLU A 158 -20.22 17.62 10.00
C GLU A 158 -19.69 18.80 10.83
N LEU A 159 -18.41 18.77 11.19
CA LEU A 159 -17.74 19.90 11.83
C LEU A 159 -17.82 21.17 10.96
N ALA A 160 -17.63 21.06 9.64
CA ALA A 160 -17.76 22.19 8.74
C ALA A 160 -19.19 22.78 8.76
N LYS A 161 -20.24 21.95 8.72
CA LYS A 161 -21.63 22.43 8.85
C LYS A 161 -21.83 23.18 10.17
N ASN A 162 -21.31 22.64 11.25
CA ASN A 162 -21.46 23.21 12.58
C ASN A 162 -20.70 24.52 12.75
N PHE A 163 -19.44 24.60 12.30
CA PHE A 163 -18.69 25.86 12.32
C PHE A 163 -19.35 26.92 11.42
N LYS A 164 -19.86 26.53 10.25
CA LYS A 164 -20.64 27.42 9.39
C LYS A 164 -21.91 27.92 10.09
N PHE A 165 -22.59 27.08 10.86
CA PHE A 165 -23.70 27.54 11.70
C PHE A 165 -23.22 28.54 12.75
N LEU A 166 -22.15 28.24 13.48
CA LEU A 166 -21.59 29.12 14.52
C LEU A 166 -21.16 30.48 13.97
N THR A 167 -20.68 30.58 12.72
CA THR A 167 -20.40 31.88 12.09
C THR A 167 -21.63 32.78 11.91
N LYS A 168 -22.84 32.22 11.97
CA LYS A 168 -24.10 32.98 11.84
C LYS A 168 -24.69 33.39 13.18
N VAL A 169 -24.47 32.59 14.23
CA VAL A 169 -25.06 32.81 15.57
C VAL A 169 -24.09 33.43 16.59
N ALA A 170 -22.78 33.33 16.39
CA ALA A 170 -21.79 34.01 17.24
C ALA A 170 -21.69 35.49 16.83
N VAL A 171 -22.53 36.35 17.41
CA VAL A 171 -22.54 37.79 17.17
C VAL A 171 -21.41 38.49 17.96
N LEU A 172 -20.13 38.15 17.68
CA LEU A 172 -18.94 38.85 18.21
C LEU A 172 -17.73 38.64 17.28
N SER A 173 -17.08 39.74 16.88
CA SER A 173 -16.20 39.84 15.69
C SER A 173 -14.98 38.90 15.65
N ALA A 174 -14.33 38.62 16.79
CA ALA A 174 -13.15 37.76 16.82
C ALA A 174 -13.49 36.25 16.82
N ALA A 175 -14.52 35.85 17.57
CA ALA A 175 -14.96 34.45 17.61
C ALA A 175 -15.57 34.03 16.26
N GLN A 176 -16.28 34.94 15.58
CA GLN A 176 -16.83 34.67 14.25
C GLN A 176 -15.74 34.41 13.20
N ALA A 177 -14.67 35.20 13.19
CA ALA A 177 -13.53 35.01 12.29
C ALA A 177 -12.78 33.69 12.56
N GLU A 178 -12.65 33.31 13.84
CA GLU A 178 -12.03 32.05 14.25
C GLU A 178 -12.89 30.84 13.82
N MET A 179 -14.22 30.90 14.02
CA MET A 179 -15.14 29.85 13.54
C MET A 179 -15.15 29.74 12.01
N LEU A 180 -15.04 30.87 11.29
CA LEU A 180 -14.91 30.86 9.84
C LEU A 180 -13.62 30.18 9.39
N THR A 181 -12.51 30.43 10.10
CA THR A 181 -11.23 29.79 9.85
C THR A 181 -11.33 28.27 10.05
N TYR A 182 -11.96 27.82 11.14
CA TYR A 182 -12.18 26.39 11.37
C TYR A 182 -13.13 25.76 10.35
N TYR A 183 -14.16 26.47 9.91
CA TYR A 183 -15.01 26.02 8.80
C TYR A 183 -14.18 25.75 7.53
N LEU A 184 -13.32 26.71 7.14
CA LEU A 184 -12.46 26.57 5.97
C LEU A 184 -11.48 25.41 6.11
N HIS A 185 -10.84 25.24 7.27
CA HIS A 185 -9.97 24.09 7.50
C HIS A 185 -10.72 22.76 7.47
N CYS A 186 -11.93 22.69 8.04
CA CYS A 186 -12.74 21.48 7.99
C CYS A 186 -13.16 21.14 6.55
N MET A 187 -13.48 22.13 5.72
CA MET A 187 -13.73 21.92 4.30
C MET A 187 -12.50 21.37 3.56
N GLU A 188 -11.34 21.95 3.82
CA GLU A 188 -10.09 21.51 3.21
C GLU A 188 -9.71 20.08 3.67
N LEU A 189 -9.92 19.76 4.96
CA LEU A 189 -9.80 18.40 5.49
C LEU A 189 -10.75 17.42 4.80
N THR A 190 -12.02 17.78 4.59
CA THR A 190 -12.97 16.91 3.87
C THR A 190 -12.45 16.57 2.47
N LYS A 191 -11.91 17.56 1.74
CA LYS A 191 -11.31 17.34 0.42
C LYS A 191 -10.09 16.41 0.50
N GLN A 192 -9.18 16.66 1.44
CA GLN A 192 -7.97 15.86 1.60
C GLN A 192 -8.26 14.42 2.06
N PHE A 193 -9.22 14.22 2.95
CA PHE A 193 -9.66 12.87 3.32
C PHE A 193 -10.30 12.14 2.15
N SER A 194 -11.07 12.84 1.29
CA SER A 194 -11.60 12.26 0.06
C SER A 194 -10.48 11.85 -0.91
N GLU A 195 -9.42 12.64 -1.02
CA GLU A 195 -8.25 12.30 -1.84
C GLU A 195 -7.48 11.11 -1.26
N ALA A 196 -7.26 11.09 0.06
CA ALA A 196 -6.58 9.99 0.75
C ALA A 196 -7.36 8.67 0.65
N GLU A 197 -8.70 8.71 0.81
CA GLU A 197 -9.59 7.57 0.59
C GLU A 197 -9.44 7.02 -0.84
N SER A 198 -9.46 7.90 -1.84
CA SER A 198 -9.27 7.52 -3.25
C SER A 198 -7.89 6.90 -3.51
N CYS A 199 -6.82 7.47 -2.93
CA CYS A 199 -5.46 6.95 -3.05
C CYS A 199 -5.33 5.56 -2.41
N ALA A 200 -5.86 5.37 -1.20
CA ALA A 200 -5.86 4.09 -0.50
C ALA A 200 -6.57 3.01 -1.33
N LYS A 201 -7.73 3.35 -1.92
CA LYS A 201 -8.46 2.46 -2.81
C LYS A 201 -7.68 2.06 -4.06
N LYS A 202 -7.00 3.02 -4.70
CA LYS A 202 -6.13 2.76 -5.87
C LYS A 202 -4.95 1.86 -5.51
N LEU A 203 -4.30 2.11 -4.37
CA LEU A 203 -3.21 1.27 -3.86
C LEU A 203 -3.69 -0.16 -3.58
N GLY A 204 -4.85 -0.31 -2.94
CA GLY A 204 -5.45 -1.62 -2.69
C GLY A 204 -5.73 -2.40 -3.97
N LYS A 205 -6.29 -1.76 -5.00
CA LYS A 205 -6.50 -2.38 -6.32
C LYS A 205 -5.18 -2.82 -6.96
N ARG A 206 -4.17 -1.94 -6.93
CA ARG A 206 -2.85 -2.25 -7.46
C ARG A 206 -2.21 -3.43 -6.73
N ALA A 207 -2.31 -3.49 -5.40
CA ALA A 207 -1.81 -4.63 -4.63
C ALA A 207 -2.52 -5.94 -5.00
N VAL A 208 -3.81 -5.91 -5.35
CA VAL A 208 -4.53 -7.09 -5.88
C VAL A 208 -3.97 -7.52 -7.25
N GLU A 209 -3.67 -6.57 -8.13
CA GLU A 209 -3.08 -6.84 -9.44
C GLU A 209 -1.67 -7.43 -9.28
N ASP A 210 -0.81 -6.78 -8.50
CA ASP A 210 0.55 -7.25 -8.21
C ASP A 210 0.53 -8.64 -7.54
N MET A 211 -0.46 -8.92 -6.67
CA MET A 211 -0.66 -10.25 -6.09
C MET A 211 -1.03 -11.31 -7.13
N LYS A 212 -1.94 -10.99 -8.06
CA LYS A 212 -2.34 -11.90 -9.15
C LYS A 212 -1.16 -12.18 -10.07
N GLU A 213 -0.40 -11.16 -10.43
CA GLU A 213 0.81 -11.29 -11.23
C GLU A 213 1.86 -12.15 -10.52
N ALA A 214 2.11 -11.90 -9.22
CA ALA A 214 3.01 -12.71 -8.42
C ALA A 214 2.59 -14.18 -8.36
N ARG A 215 1.28 -14.48 -8.23
CA ARG A 215 0.76 -15.86 -8.28
C ARG A 215 0.95 -16.51 -9.64
N SER A 216 0.56 -15.82 -10.71
CA SER A 216 0.74 -16.32 -12.07
C SER A 216 2.22 -16.63 -12.36
N ARG A 217 3.13 -15.77 -11.91
CA ARG A 217 4.57 -16.01 -12.03
C ARG A 217 5.08 -17.15 -11.13
N GLN A 218 4.46 -17.37 -9.96
CA GLN A 218 4.80 -18.55 -9.14
C GLN A 218 4.40 -19.84 -9.84
N ASP A 219 3.24 -19.85 -10.49
CA ASP A 219 2.76 -21.00 -11.26
C ASP A 219 3.69 -21.27 -12.45
N MET A 220 4.05 -20.24 -13.22
CA MET A 220 5.05 -20.38 -14.29
C MET A 220 6.41 -20.88 -13.79
N ALA A 221 6.90 -20.34 -12.66
CA ALA A 221 8.16 -20.79 -12.07
C ALA A 221 8.08 -22.26 -11.58
N LYS A 222 6.92 -22.68 -11.07
CA LYS A 222 6.67 -24.06 -10.69
C LYS A 222 6.66 -24.97 -11.91
N ASP A 223 5.94 -24.60 -12.97
CA ASP A 223 5.87 -25.37 -14.21
C ASP A 223 7.26 -25.50 -14.84
N GLN A 224 8.05 -24.41 -14.86
CA GLN A 224 9.43 -24.44 -15.34
C GLN A 224 10.33 -25.33 -14.47
N TYR A 225 10.14 -25.33 -13.14
CA TYR A 225 10.88 -26.21 -12.23
C TYR A 225 10.55 -27.68 -12.48
N ASP A 226 9.26 -28.00 -12.59
CA ASP A 226 8.77 -29.37 -12.79
C ASP A 226 9.20 -29.89 -14.18
N TYR A 227 9.12 -29.04 -15.22
CA TYR A 227 9.65 -29.33 -16.56
C TYR A 227 11.16 -29.59 -16.52
N SER A 228 11.97 -28.64 -16.00
CA SER A 228 13.44 -28.73 -15.97
C SER A 228 13.98 -29.94 -15.18
N ARG A 229 13.15 -30.52 -14.30
CA ARG A 229 13.47 -31.73 -13.53
C ARG A 229 12.94 -33.02 -14.19
N GLY A 230 11.93 -32.93 -15.05
CA GLY A 230 11.24 -34.06 -15.67
C GLY A 230 11.98 -34.64 -16.88
N SER A 231 11.51 -35.81 -17.35
CA SER A 231 12.04 -36.47 -18.55
C SER A 231 11.82 -35.65 -19.81
N ALA A 232 10.70 -34.91 -19.89
CA ALA A 232 10.37 -34.05 -21.02
C ALA A 232 11.46 -33.00 -21.32
N TYR A 233 12.12 -32.45 -20.29
CA TYR A 233 13.23 -31.52 -20.51
C TYR A 233 14.43 -32.20 -21.16
N TRP A 234 14.73 -33.44 -20.76
CA TRP A 234 15.80 -34.22 -21.38
C TRP A 234 15.49 -34.63 -22.82
N GLU A 235 14.22 -34.90 -23.12
CA GLU A 235 13.72 -35.19 -24.47
C GLU A 235 13.76 -33.96 -25.39
N ASP A 236 13.58 -32.76 -24.83
CA ASP A 236 13.65 -31.50 -25.57
C ASP A 236 15.07 -30.94 -25.73
N LEU A 237 16.01 -31.33 -24.86
CA LEU A 237 17.39 -30.83 -24.95
C LEU A 237 18.02 -31.00 -26.35
N PRO A 238 17.87 -32.13 -27.06
CA PRO A 238 18.34 -32.30 -28.44
C PRO A 238 17.77 -31.30 -29.45
N SER A 239 16.50 -30.89 -29.31
CA SER A 239 15.82 -30.00 -30.26
C SER A 239 16.18 -28.52 -30.06
N ARG A 240 16.84 -28.18 -28.94
CA ARG A 240 17.21 -26.82 -28.54
C ARG A 240 18.70 -26.47 -28.81
N ILE A 241 19.46 -27.35 -29.45
CA ILE A 241 20.93 -27.23 -29.71
C ILE A 241 21.25 -26.82 -31.15
#